data_AF-A0A1V5LKH7-F1
#
_entry.id   AF-A0A1V5LKH7-F1
#
_cell.length_a   1.000
_cell.length_b   1.000
_cell.length_c   1.000
_cell.angle_alpha   90.00
_cell.angle_beta   90.00
_cell.angle_gamma   90.00
#
_symmetry.space_group_name_H-M   'P 1'
#
loop_
_entity.id
_entity.type
_entity.pdbx_description
1 polymer ?
#
loop_
_entity_poly.entity_id
_entity_poly.type
_entity_poly.pdbx_seq_one_letter_code
_entity_poly.pdbx_strand_id
1 'polypeptide(L)'
;MAVYGDPGLASAVTQDPLGIGFNNLNFAYDADSGKPVAGLQILPLDRNDNSAIDAAEDFYADKKDVMTAIADGRYPSPPARTLNLVTKGKPTGITLAFIEWILTDGQAFVEPTGYIPLTDAELKAELANLK
;
A
#
# COMPACT_ATOMS: atom_id res chain seq x y z
N MET A 1 -17.05 20.86 3.26
CA MET A 1 -17.47 19.48 2.98
C MET A 1 -16.34 18.58 3.43
N ALA A 2 -16.58 17.68 4.39
CA ALA A 2 -15.55 16.74 4.84
C ALA A 2 -15.38 15.69 3.74
N VAL A 3 -14.17 15.57 3.20
CA VAL A 3 -13.81 14.41 2.36
C VAL A 3 -13.83 13.19 3.28
N TYR A 4 -14.82 12.33 3.08
CA TYR A 4 -14.93 11.03 3.75
C TYR A 4 -13.75 10.17 3.33
N GLY A 5 -12.62 10.29 4.05
CA GLY A 5 -11.40 9.50 3.84
C GLY A 5 -10.99 9.35 2.38
N ASP A 6 -10.40 8.20 2.07
CA ASP A 6 -9.89 7.84 0.76
C ASP A 6 -10.97 7.75 -0.36
N PRO A 7 -12.20 7.24 -0.13
CA PRO A 7 -13.26 7.25 -1.14
C PRO A 7 -13.70 8.66 -1.55
N GLY A 8 -13.81 9.57 -0.58
CA GLY A 8 -14.20 10.95 -0.84
C GLY A 8 -13.15 11.69 -1.68
N LEU A 9 -11.87 11.38 -1.46
CA LEU A 9 -10.78 11.97 -2.24
C LEU A 9 -10.83 11.55 -3.72
N ALA A 10 -11.01 10.25 -4.00
CA ALA A 10 -11.14 9.76 -5.38
C ALA A 10 -12.29 10.48 -6.12
N SER A 11 -13.44 10.61 -5.46
CA SER A 11 -14.61 11.31 -6.02
C SER A 11 -14.36 12.81 -6.26
N ALA A 12 -13.61 13.47 -5.38
CA ALA A 12 -13.25 14.88 -5.57
C ALA A 12 -12.31 15.07 -6.77
N VAL A 13 -11.31 14.19 -6.93
CA VAL A 13 -10.37 14.24 -8.06
C VAL A 13 -11.07 13.97 -9.39
N THR A 14 -12.01 13.01 -9.46
CA THR A 14 -12.74 12.75 -10.72
C THR A 14 -13.66 13.89 -11.16
N GLN A 15 -14.01 14.82 -10.25
CA GLN A 15 -14.87 15.98 -10.54
C GLN A 15 -14.09 17.23 -10.96
N ASP A 16 -12.76 17.23 -10.83
CA ASP A 16 -11.90 18.34 -11.22
C ASP A 16 -10.80 17.84 -12.18
N PRO A 17 -10.85 18.21 -13.48
CA PRO A 17 -9.83 17.80 -14.44
C PRO A 17 -8.39 18.18 -14.09
N LEU A 18 -8.18 19.13 -13.18
CA LEU A 18 -6.86 19.55 -12.69
C LEU A 18 -6.57 19.07 -11.26
N GLY A 19 -7.47 18.26 -10.69
CA GLY A 19 -7.34 17.72 -9.33
C GLY A 19 -6.20 16.72 -9.22
N ILE A 20 -5.40 16.84 -8.16
CA ILE A 20 -4.36 15.86 -7.80
C ILE A 20 -4.55 15.49 -6.33
N GLY A 21 -4.44 14.20 -6.01
CA GLY A 21 -4.58 13.69 -4.66
C GLY A 21 -3.72 12.45 -4.41
N PHE A 22 -3.37 12.23 -3.15
CA PHE A 22 -2.69 11.03 -2.69
C PHE A 22 -3.72 10.07 -2.11
N ASN A 23 -3.88 8.89 -2.72
CA ASN A 23 -4.89 7.93 -2.31
C ASN A 23 -4.28 6.55 -2.02
N ASN A 24 -4.98 5.74 -1.25
CA ASN A 24 -4.65 4.33 -1.07
C ASN A 24 -4.95 3.57 -2.38
N LEU A 25 -4.10 2.59 -2.72
CA LEU A 25 -4.23 1.75 -3.92
C LEU A 25 -5.62 1.13 -4.07
N ASN A 26 -6.29 0.80 -2.95
CA ASN A 26 -7.65 0.25 -2.97
C ASN A 26 -8.75 1.16 -3.53
N PHE A 27 -8.51 2.47 -3.53
CA PHE A 27 -9.46 3.44 -4.05
C PHE A 27 -8.96 4.10 -5.34
N ALA A 28 -7.68 3.94 -5.64
CA ALA A 28 -7.09 4.34 -6.92
C ALA A 28 -7.29 3.27 -8.02
N TYR A 29 -7.35 1.99 -7.64
CA TYR A 29 -7.55 0.85 -8.53
C TYR A 29 -8.86 0.13 -8.20
N ASP A 30 -9.58 -0.25 -9.25
CA ASP A 30 -10.79 -1.06 -9.19
C ASP A 30 -10.47 -2.48 -8.71
N ALA A 31 -11.29 -3.01 -7.79
CA ALA A 31 -11.02 -4.27 -7.10
C ALA A 31 -11.18 -5.49 -8.02
N ASP A 32 -12.06 -5.43 -9.01
CA ASP A 32 -12.37 -6.55 -9.89
C ASP A 32 -11.38 -6.60 -11.07
N SER A 33 -11.11 -5.47 -11.69
CA SER A 33 -10.25 -5.38 -12.87
C SER A 33 -8.77 -5.17 -12.56
N GLY A 34 -8.44 -4.67 -11.36
CA GLY A 34 -7.08 -4.28 -10.99
C GLY A 34 -6.56 -3.04 -11.73
N LYS A 35 -7.40 -2.38 -12.55
CA LYS A 35 -7.06 -1.18 -13.33
C LYS A 35 -7.39 0.10 -12.56
N PRO A 36 -6.78 1.24 -12.92
CA PRO A 36 -7.17 2.51 -12.35
C PRO A 36 -8.69 2.71 -12.44
N VAL A 37 -9.31 3.21 -11.36
CA VAL A 37 -10.75 3.49 -11.35
C VAL A 37 -11.09 4.45 -12.49
N ALA A 38 -12.19 4.20 -13.18
CA ALA A 38 -12.61 5.01 -14.32
C ALA A 38 -12.69 6.50 -13.95
N GLY A 39 -12.04 7.35 -14.76
CA GLY A 39 -11.94 8.79 -14.52
C GLY A 39 -10.75 9.21 -13.65
N LEU A 40 -9.98 8.26 -13.10
CA LEU A 40 -8.69 8.53 -12.48
C LEU A 40 -7.54 8.14 -13.41
N GLN A 41 -6.46 8.91 -13.34
CA GLN A 41 -5.19 8.58 -13.94
C GLN A 41 -4.13 8.52 -12.86
N ILE A 42 -3.34 7.45 -12.85
CA ILE A 42 -2.22 7.30 -11.94
C ILE A 42 -1.04 8.05 -12.52
N LEU A 43 -0.48 8.98 -11.74
CA LEU A 43 0.70 9.74 -12.13
C LEU A 43 1.95 8.89 -11.85
N PRO A 44 2.72 8.50 -12.88
CA PRO A 44 3.97 7.78 -12.70
C PRO A 44 5.03 8.69 -12.08
N LEU A 45 6.00 8.10 -11.39
CA LEU A 45 7.10 8.81 -10.76
C LEU A 45 8.38 8.60 -11.58
N ASP A 46 8.91 9.68 -12.14
CA ASP A 46 10.28 9.73 -12.65
C ASP A 46 11.23 9.78 -11.43
N ARG A 47 11.84 8.66 -11.10
CA ARG A 47 12.69 8.53 -9.91
C ARG A 47 14.14 8.89 -10.20
N ASN A 48 14.58 8.72 -11.45
CA ASN A 48 15.96 8.99 -11.85
C ASN A 48 16.15 10.41 -12.40
N ASP A 49 15.07 11.20 -12.48
CA ASP A 49 15.04 12.60 -12.91
C ASP A 49 15.54 12.78 -14.35
N ASN A 50 15.26 11.81 -15.22
CA ASN A 50 15.69 11.85 -16.62
C ASN A 50 14.63 12.44 -17.56
N SER A 51 13.52 12.95 -17.02
CA SER A 51 12.38 13.51 -17.74
C SER A 51 11.63 12.51 -18.63
N ALA A 52 11.77 11.21 -18.35
CA ALA A 52 11.06 10.13 -18.99
C ALA A 52 10.62 9.08 -17.95
N ILE A 53 9.63 8.25 -18.31
CA ILE A 53 9.29 7.08 -17.51
C ILE A 53 9.93 5.88 -18.21
N ASP A 54 10.95 5.33 -17.58
CA ASP A 54 11.64 4.16 -18.11
C ASP A 54 10.88 2.86 -17.82
N ALA A 55 11.26 1.77 -18.50
CA ALA A 55 10.67 0.45 -18.24
C ALA A 55 10.83 -0.03 -16.78
N ALA A 56 11.81 0.50 -16.04
CA ALA A 56 11.98 0.22 -14.62
C ALA A 56 10.94 0.93 -13.72
N GLU A 57 10.32 2.00 -14.24
CA GLU A 57 9.35 2.88 -13.57
C GLU A 57 7.93 2.65 -14.10
N ASP A 58 7.77 2.04 -15.27
CA ASP A 58 6.46 1.78 -15.89
C ASP A 58 5.77 0.52 -15.33
N PHE A 59 5.22 0.65 -14.13
CA PHE A 59 4.49 -0.44 -13.45
C PHE A 59 3.11 -0.02 -12.92
N TYR A 60 2.59 1.13 -13.36
CA TYR A 60 1.36 1.74 -12.81
C TYR A 60 0.06 1.27 -13.47
N ALA A 61 0.14 0.49 -14.55
CA ALA A 61 -1.02 0.06 -15.33
C ALA A 61 -1.90 -0.98 -14.63
N ASP A 62 -1.40 -1.64 -13.59
CA ASP A 62 -2.11 -2.66 -12.82
C ASP A 62 -1.76 -2.57 -11.34
N LYS A 63 -2.76 -2.74 -10.47
CA LYS A 63 -2.58 -2.74 -9.02
C LYS A 63 -1.53 -3.77 -8.60
N LYS A 64 -1.52 -4.95 -9.22
CA LYS A 64 -0.60 -6.03 -8.86
C LYS A 64 0.85 -5.66 -9.16
N ASP A 65 1.10 -4.97 -10.27
CA ASP A 65 2.44 -4.56 -10.68
C ASP A 65 2.98 -3.48 -9.75
N VAL A 66 2.12 -2.53 -9.32
CA VAL A 66 2.47 -1.54 -8.28
C VAL A 66 2.77 -2.20 -6.94
N MET A 67 1.93 -3.15 -6.50
CA MET A 67 2.17 -3.89 -5.26
C MET A 67 3.50 -4.64 -5.29
N THR A 68 3.83 -5.25 -6.43
CA THR A 68 5.11 -5.93 -6.66
C THR A 68 6.28 -4.93 -6.60
N ALA A 69 6.14 -3.78 -7.26
CA ALA A 69 7.15 -2.71 -7.26
C ALA A 69 7.38 -2.11 -5.87
N ILE A 70 6.36 -2.07 -5.01
CA ILE A 70 6.54 -1.65 -3.62
C ILE A 70 7.28 -2.73 -2.83
N ALA A 71 6.88 -4.01 -2.99
CA ALA A 71 7.51 -5.12 -2.28
C ALA A 71 8.99 -5.32 -2.64
N ASP A 72 9.38 -5.06 -3.89
CA ASP A 72 10.77 -5.17 -4.35
C ASP A 72 11.58 -3.85 -4.26
N GLY A 73 10.96 -2.76 -3.80
CA GLY A 73 11.61 -1.47 -3.55
C GLY A 73 11.76 -0.54 -4.78
N ARG A 74 11.22 -0.92 -5.94
CA ARG A 74 11.16 -0.04 -7.13
C ARG A 74 10.22 1.15 -6.99
N TYR A 75 9.17 1.05 -6.18
CA TYR A 75 8.37 2.21 -5.78
C TYR A 75 8.99 2.90 -4.56
N PRO A 76 9.10 4.24 -4.51
CA PRO A 76 9.80 4.94 -3.45
C PRO A 76 9.06 4.89 -2.10
N SER A 77 9.85 4.86 -1.03
CA SER A 77 9.42 5.08 0.34
C SER A 77 10.15 6.31 0.88
N PRO A 78 9.43 7.41 1.25
CA PRO A 78 7.99 7.65 1.09
C PRO A 78 7.56 7.83 -0.40
N PRO A 79 6.25 7.65 -0.75
CA PRO A 79 5.10 7.56 0.15
C PRO A 79 4.70 6.13 0.58
N ALA A 80 5.30 5.07 0.03
CA ALA A 80 5.13 3.74 0.60
C ALA A 80 5.61 3.74 2.06
N ARG A 81 4.91 3.03 2.95
CA ARG A 81 5.25 2.98 4.38
C ARG A 81 4.80 1.67 5.01
N THR A 82 5.58 1.19 5.96
CA THR A 82 5.20 0.09 6.84
C THR A 82 4.14 0.56 7.83
N LEU A 83 3.14 -0.27 8.08
CA LEU A 83 2.19 -0.07 9.17
C LEU A 83 2.72 -0.74 10.43
N ASN A 84 2.67 -0.03 11.55
CA ASN A 84 3.24 -0.47 12.82
C ASN A 84 2.14 -0.75 13.84
N LEU A 85 2.33 -1.79 14.64
CA LEU A 85 1.57 -2.02 15.86
C LEU A 85 2.32 -1.41 17.04
N VAL A 86 1.62 -0.66 17.89
CA VAL A 86 2.22 0.05 19.02
C VAL A 86 1.58 -0.42 20.31
N THR A 87 2.41 -0.85 21.27
CA THR A 87 1.97 -1.27 22.61
C THR A 87 2.69 -0.48 23.69
N LYS A 88 2.03 -0.35 24.86
CA LYS A 88 2.67 0.24 26.04
C LYS A 88 3.58 -0.81 26.69
N GLY A 89 4.88 -0.74 26.40
CA GLY A 89 5.85 -1.74 26.86
C GLY A 89 5.76 -3.06 26.08
N LYS A 90 6.48 -4.09 26.54
CA LYS A 90 6.51 -5.41 25.89
C LYS A 90 5.13 -6.08 26.02
N PRO A 91 4.48 -6.48 24.91
CA PRO A 91 3.16 -7.12 24.98
C PRO A 91 3.24 -8.47 25.67
N THR A 92 2.16 -8.84 26.38
CA THR A 92 2.03 -10.13 27.07
C THR A 92 0.62 -10.70 26.89
N GLY A 93 0.43 -11.97 27.24
CA GLY A 93 -0.87 -12.63 27.21
C GLY A 93 -1.53 -12.55 25.83
N ILE A 94 -2.82 -12.19 25.81
CA ILE A 94 -3.61 -12.15 24.57
C ILE A 94 -3.12 -11.11 23.56
N THR A 95 -2.50 -10.01 24.01
CA THR A 95 -1.96 -9.00 23.08
C THR A 95 -0.78 -9.57 22.31
N LEU A 96 0.13 -10.29 22.99
CA LEU A 96 1.24 -10.96 22.34
C LEU A 96 0.76 -12.03 21.36
N ALA A 97 -0.18 -12.88 21.78
CA ALA A 97 -0.76 -13.92 20.93
C ALA A 97 -1.43 -13.34 19.67
N PHE A 98 -2.10 -12.19 19.79
CA PHE A 98 -2.71 -11.52 18.64
C PHE A 98 -1.66 -10.94 17.68
N ILE A 99 -0.57 -10.35 18.19
CA ILE A 99 0.52 -9.85 17.33
C ILE A 99 1.21 -11.03 16.61
N GLU A 100 1.44 -12.14 17.30
CA GLU A 100 2.00 -13.37 16.68
C GLU A 100 1.05 -13.92 15.61
N TRP A 101 -0.26 -13.92 15.85
CA TRP A 101 -1.26 -14.29 14.84
C TRP A 101 -1.22 -13.36 13.62
N ILE A 102 -1.10 -12.04 13.81
CA ILE A 102 -0.98 -11.08 12.70
C ILE A 102 0.24 -11.41 11.83
N LEU A 103 1.36 -11.78 12.44
CA LEU A 103 2.61 -12.14 11.75
C LEU A 103 2.64 -13.58 11.21
N THR A 104 1.56 -14.34 11.37
CA THR A 104 1.44 -15.72 10.89
C THR A 104 0.16 -15.87 10.08
N ASP A 105 -0.88 -16.49 10.64
CA ASP A 105 -2.15 -16.78 9.96
C ASP A 105 -2.87 -15.52 9.46
N GLY A 106 -2.65 -14.39 10.14
CA GLY A 106 -3.21 -13.09 9.80
C GLY A 106 -2.74 -12.54 8.45
N GLN A 107 -1.56 -12.96 7.95
CA GLN A 107 -1.04 -12.48 6.66
C GLN A 107 -1.95 -12.85 5.48
N ALA A 108 -2.73 -13.92 5.59
CA ALA A 108 -3.68 -14.34 4.57
C ALA A 108 -4.79 -13.30 4.27
N PHE A 109 -5.01 -12.34 5.19
CA PHE A 109 -6.03 -11.30 5.06
C PHE A 109 -5.51 -9.97 4.52
N VAL A 110 -4.19 -9.81 4.38
CA VAL A 110 -3.53 -8.53 4.05
C VAL A 110 -3.79 -8.14 2.58
N GLU A 111 -3.51 -9.03 1.64
CA GLU A 111 -3.70 -8.77 0.21
C GLU A 111 -5.18 -8.57 -0.19
N PRO A 112 -6.15 -9.39 0.28
CA PRO A 112 -7.58 -9.16 -0.03
C PRO A 112 -8.13 -7.85 0.54
N THR A 113 -7.53 -7.33 1.61
CA THR A 113 -7.86 -6.01 2.18
C THR A 113 -7.01 -4.89 1.58
N GLY A 114 -6.13 -5.23 0.62
CA GLY A 114 -5.38 -4.32 -0.23
C GLY A 114 -4.16 -3.67 0.39
N TYR A 115 -3.62 -4.33 1.39
CA TYR A 115 -2.28 -4.08 1.88
C TYR A 115 -1.30 -5.03 1.18
N ILE A 116 -0.01 -4.71 1.27
CA ILE A 116 1.05 -5.54 0.74
C ILE A 116 1.50 -6.49 1.85
N PRO A 117 1.47 -7.82 1.63
CA PRO A 117 1.99 -8.79 2.58
C PRO A 117 3.45 -8.52 2.93
N LEU A 118 3.82 -8.78 4.18
CA LEU A 118 5.22 -8.78 4.58
C LEU A 118 5.94 -9.96 3.90
N THR A 119 7.19 -9.74 3.51
CA THR A 119 8.06 -10.79 3.00
C THR A 119 8.41 -11.80 4.09
N ASP A 120 8.77 -13.03 3.71
CA ASP A 120 9.23 -14.06 4.66
C ASP A 120 10.39 -13.58 5.55
N ALA A 121 11.27 -12.73 4.99
CA ALA A 121 12.38 -12.14 5.71
C ALA A 121 11.90 -11.16 6.79
N GLU A 122 10.95 -10.28 6.46
CA GLU A 122 10.34 -9.35 7.41
C GLU A 122 9.55 -10.10 8.49
N LEU A 123 8.73 -11.09 8.12
CA LEU A 123 7.98 -11.91 9.07
C LEU A 123 8.89 -12.60 10.08
N LYS A 124 10.00 -13.19 9.60
CA LYS A 124 10.98 -13.83 10.47
C LYS A 124 11.67 -12.84 11.40
N ALA A 125 11.98 -11.63 10.91
CA ALA A 125 12.59 -10.57 11.71
C ALA A 125 11.61 -10.08 12.80
N GLU A 126 10.36 -9.81 12.45
CA GLU A 126 9.36 -9.33 13.40
C GLU A 126 8.97 -10.39 14.44
N LEU A 127 8.87 -11.66 14.06
CA LEU A 127 8.66 -12.76 15.02
C LEU A 127 9.84 -12.90 16.00
N ALA A 128 11.07 -12.57 15.57
CA ALA A 128 12.22 -12.56 16.48
C ALA A 128 12.14 -11.41 17.50
N ASN A 129 11.55 -10.26 17.14
CA ASN A 129 11.34 -9.11 18.03
C ASN A 129 10.33 -9.39 19.16
N LEU A 130 9.46 -10.40 18.99
CA LEU A 130 8.49 -10.79 20.02
C LEU A 130 9.11 -11.56 21.20
N LYS A 131 10.29 -12.17 21.00
CA LYS A 131 10.95 -13.03 22.00
C LYS A 131 11.56 -12.24 23.15
#